data_AF-A0A5P1FEE8-F1
#
_entry.id   AF-A0A5P1FEE8-F1
#
_cell.length_a   1.000
_cell.length_b   1.000
_cell.length_c   1.000
_cell.angle_alpha   90.00
_cell.angle_beta   90.00
_cell.angle_gamma   90.00
#
_symmetry.space_group_name_H-M   'P 1'
#
loop_
_entity.id
_entity.type
_entity.pdbx_description
1 polymer ?
#
loop_
_entity_poly.entity_id
_entity_poly.type
_entity_poly.pdbx_seq_one_letter_code
_entity_poly.pdbx_strand_id
1 'polypeptide(L)'
;MGCEGVFHLASVVLIPKSDPKAEVLDPAVRGTLNVLQSCKKNPFLKKVVLTSSISAVARPSVYPKEPLDETSWSCAELCEKLKAWYPLSKVLAEQAAWKFAKENNINLVTVIPSFIIGSSLPYNLHTTASNVLSLLKGENETFAWHGRMGYVHIDDVASCHIKVYEDDTAEGRYLCTSTVLEGPELAAFLAKRYPWLPISLSFNDYVQKHPFEYNTSKVQKLGIKFKGIEEMFDDCTIHKAQRAEGTAIIMSIGTVNPPNVVAQNGYADFYFRVTNNEDKIDLKNKFDLICRKTMIKKKYLYHNEELLKKYPNICSFDAPSLNDRRDICIREVPKLGKQATLKALEEWGRDKSLITHLIMCTSSCVDMPSTDVQIAKLLDLRPDVKFYMVYMQGRPWGKPTKPQAGATQGRGETKPRSSFPCLLPSSTNHRQSTRLKRAEEQSAAAVGAAVVTPFALTHDGAAQKHMIERRAKAQQAFLPAIAIIIVVVVWLREESGRRAILDQLKRKLNLQPEKFRAARHVLWEYGNMVSSCVLCILDVMRRRSLAEGLATTGEGLAWGVLLGFGPGVTVETVMLHSIPI
;
A
#
# COMPACT_ATOMS: atom_id res chain seq x y z
N MET A 1 -7.42 -22.48 2.94
CA MET A 1 -6.52 -21.63 2.14
C MET A 1 -5.82 -22.56 1.19
N GLY A 2 -6.00 -22.42 -0.12
CA GLY A 2 -5.26 -23.19 -1.14
C GLY A 2 -3.90 -22.56 -1.41
N CYS A 3 -3.10 -22.32 -0.37
CA CYS A 3 -1.78 -21.71 -0.52
C CYS A 3 -0.79 -22.80 -0.94
N GLU A 4 -0.30 -22.73 -2.18
CA GLU A 4 0.58 -23.77 -2.73
C GLU A 4 2.07 -23.46 -2.50
N GLY A 5 2.42 -22.21 -2.20
CA GLY A 5 3.80 -21.76 -2.06
C GLY A 5 3.99 -20.76 -0.93
N VAL A 6 5.09 -20.89 -0.20
CA VAL A 6 5.46 -19.93 0.85
C VAL A 6 6.87 -19.43 0.60
N PHE A 7 7.03 -18.10 0.52
CA PHE A 7 8.32 -17.43 0.47
C PHE A 7 8.62 -16.86 1.87
N HIS A 8 9.51 -17.52 2.61
CA HIS A 8 9.98 -17.03 3.91
C HIS A 8 11.23 -16.17 3.69
N LEU A 9 11.02 -14.86 3.62
CA LEU A 9 12.09 -13.90 3.36
C LEU A 9 12.97 -13.66 4.60
N ALA A 10 14.21 -13.24 4.35
CA ALA A 10 15.25 -13.16 5.36
C ALA A 10 14.89 -12.20 6.51
N SER A 11 15.22 -12.61 7.74
CA SER A 11 15.19 -11.73 8.91
C SER A 11 16.11 -10.51 8.76
N VAL A 12 15.67 -9.38 9.35
CA VAL A 12 16.36 -8.08 9.34
C VAL A 12 17.77 -8.20 9.91
N VAL A 13 18.72 -7.46 9.33
CA VAL A 13 20.08 -7.31 9.86
C VAL A 13 20.02 -6.44 11.11
N LEU A 14 20.15 -7.07 12.28
CA LEU A 14 20.15 -6.40 13.58
C LEU A 14 21.56 -6.44 14.20
N ILE A 15 22.00 -5.29 14.72
CA ILE A 15 23.15 -5.21 15.62
C ILE A 15 22.58 -5.28 17.04
N PRO A 16 22.90 -6.33 17.82
CA PRO A 16 22.35 -6.49 19.16
C PRO A 16 22.88 -5.39 20.09
N LYS A 17 22.02 -4.84 20.94
CA LYS A 17 22.37 -3.80 21.91
C LYS A 17 22.92 -4.39 23.21
N SER A 18 22.38 -5.53 23.64
CA SER A 18 22.70 -6.12 24.94
C SER A 18 22.79 -7.64 24.92
N ASP A 19 21.74 -8.35 24.49
CA ASP A 19 21.66 -9.81 24.47
C ASP A 19 21.53 -10.32 23.03
N PRO A 20 22.64 -10.71 22.38
CA PRO A 20 22.62 -11.25 21.02
C PRO A 20 21.75 -12.49 20.86
N LYS A 21 21.62 -13.31 21.90
CA LYS A 21 20.84 -14.54 21.85
C LYS A 21 19.36 -14.22 21.78
N ALA A 22 18.86 -13.40 22.71
CA ALA A 22 17.46 -13.01 22.74
C ALA A 22 17.07 -12.04 21.60
N GLU A 23 17.97 -11.16 21.17
CA GLU A 23 17.68 -10.10 20.18
C GLU A 23 17.86 -10.57 18.73
N VAL A 24 18.76 -11.53 18.46
CA VAL A 24 19.14 -11.91 17.07
C VAL A 24 19.00 -13.41 16.81
N LEU A 25 19.59 -14.26 17.64
CA LEU A 25 19.63 -15.71 17.38
C LEU A 25 18.26 -16.36 17.54
N ASP A 26 17.64 -16.22 18.71
CA ASP A 26 16.37 -16.88 19.04
C ASP A 26 15.22 -16.39 18.16
N PRO A 27 15.08 -15.08 17.83
CA PRO A 27 14.04 -14.62 16.91
C PRO A 27 14.22 -15.17 15.49
N ALA A 28 15.46 -15.31 15.00
CA ALA A 28 15.72 -15.83 13.66
C ALA A 28 15.32 -17.31 13.54
N VAL A 29 15.72 -18.13 14.51
CA VAL A 29 15.39 -19.57 14.55
C VAL A 29 13.89 -19.78 14.79
N ARG A 30 13.32 -19.16 15.84
CA ARG A 30 11.90 -19.31 16.17
C ARG A 30 11.00 -18.76 15.06
N GLY A 31 11.35 -17.62 14.47
CA GLY A 31 10.58 -17.05 13.37
C GLY A 31 10.48 -18.01 12.18
N THR A 32 11.60 -18.63 11.82
CA THR A 32 11.67 -19.63 10.74
C THR A 32 10.85 -20.88 11.08
N LEU A 33 11.03 -21.44 12.29
CA LEU A 33 10.29 -22.63 12.72
C LEU A 33 8.78 -22.36 12.82
N ASN A 34 8.35 -21.17 13.26
CA ASN A 34 6.93 -20.81 13.34
C ASN A 34 6.26 -20.79 11.96
N VAL A 35 6.96 -20.29 10.94
CA VAL A 35 6.47 -20.32 9.56
C VAL A 35 6.36 -21.76 9.07
N LEU A 36 7.39 -22.58 9.26
CA LEU A 36 7.39 -23.99 8.85
C LEU A 36 6.33 -24.82 9.60
N GLN A 37 6.11 -24.55 10.88
CA GLN A 37 5.07 -25.18 11.68
C GLN A 37 3.66 -24.83 11.17
N SER A 38 3.49 -23.64 10.60
CA SER A 38 2.25 -23.23 9.93
C SER A 38 2.12 -23.90 8.56
N CYS A 39 3.22 -24.02 7.81
CA CYS A 39 3.31 -24.73 6.54
C CYS A 39 2.91 -26.20 6.68
N LYS A 40 3.40 -26.90 7.71
CA LYS A 40 3.04 -28.28 8.03
C LYS A 40 1.53 -28.53 8.14
N LYS A 41 0.77 -27.53 8.60
CA LYS A 41 -0.69 -27.64 8.80
C LYS A 41 -1.48 -27.47 7.49
N ASN A 42 -0.83 -27.12 6.39
CA ASN A 42 -1.47 -26.82 5.11
C ASN A 42 -1.33 -28.00 4.13
N PRO A 43 -2.43 -28.71 3.80
CA PRO A 43 -2.36 -29.88 2.92
C PRO A 43 -2.13 -29.52 1.43
N PHE A 44 -2.27 -28.25 1.04
CA PHE A 44 -2.08 -27.80 -0.35
C PHE A 44 -0.66 -27.30 -0.65
N LEU A 45 0.22 -27.28 0.36
CA LEU A 45 1.56 -26.74 0.22
C LEU A 45 2.40 -27.63 -0.71
N LYS A 46 2.94 -27.05 -1.77
CA LYS A 46 3.84 -27.72 -2.71
C LYS A 46 5.30 -27.45 -2.40
N LYS A 47 5.65 -26.21 -2.06
CA LYS A 47 7.05 -25.79 -1.88
C LYS A 47 7.19 -24.59 -0.95
N VAL A 48 8.26 -24.58 -0.16
CA VAL A 48 8.70 -23.44 0.65
C VAL A 48 10.03 -22.95 0.11
N VAL A 49 10.12 -21.66 -0.21
CA VAL A 49 11.37 -20.99 -0.58
C VAL A 49 11.81 -20.14 0.60
N LEU A 50 12.96 -20.46 1.16
CA LEU A 50 13.56 -19.75 2.29
C LEU A 50 14.72 -18.87 1.82
N THR A 51 14.70 -17.59 2.15
CA THR A 51 15.85 -16.71 1.93
C THR A 51 16.81 -16.81 3.11
N SER A 52 17.97 -17.42 2.88
CA SER A 52 19.11 -17.39 3.80
C SER A 52 19.98 -16.17 3.50
N SER A 53 21.31 -16.28 3.67
CA SER A 53 22.27 -15.22 3.35
C SER A 53 23.61 -15.83 3.04
N ILE A 54 24.40 -15.17 2.21
CA ILE A 54 25.82 -15.53 2.00
C ILE A 54 26.61 -15.59 3.32
N SER A 55 26.13 -14.94 4.38
CA SER A 55 26.69 -15.04 5.74
C SER A 55 26.68 -16.48 6.29
N ALA A 56 25.78 -17.34 5.81
CA ALA A 56 25.73 -18.76 6.15
C ALA A 56 26.76 -19.62 5.38
N VAL A 57 27.51 -19.01 4.46
CA VAL A 57 28.50 -19.68 3.59
C VAL A 57 29.90 -19.05 3.70
N ALA A 58 29.99 -17.73 3.85
CA ALA A 58 31.21 -16.94 3.69
C ALA A 58 32.27 -17.08 4.80
N ARG A 59 32.05 -17.89 5.84
CA ARG A 59 33.00 -18.04 6.98
C ARG A 59 33.25 -19.53 7.30
N PRO A 60 33.78 -20.32 6.37
CA PRO A 60 34.11 -21.72 6.64
C PRO A 60 35.20 -21.80 7.72
N SER A 61 35.29 -22.95 8.41
CA SER A 61 36.36 -23.20 9.39
C SER A 61 37.75 -23.26 8.73
N VAL A 62 37.79 -23.67 7.46
CA VAL A 62 38.97 -23.70 6.60
C VAL A 62 38.58 -23.15 5.23
N TYR A 63 39.34 -22.18 4.71
CA TYR A 63 39.10 -21.65 3.37
C TYR A 63 39.55 -22.68 2.32
N PRO A 64 38.65 -23.17 1.45
CA PRO A 64 39.02 -24.09 0.39
C PRO A 64 39.84 -23.38 -0.69
N LYS A 65 40.61 -24.15 -1.46
CA LYS A 65 41.30 -23.65 -2.66
C LYS A 65 40.32 -23.35 -3.81
N GLU A 66 39.16 -23.99 -3.79
CA GLU A 66 38.11 -23.84 -4.81
C GLU A 66 37.07 -22.80 -4.39
N PRO A 67 36.33 -22.20 -5.35
CA PRO A 67 35.23 -21.29 -5.05
C PRO A 67 34.19 -21.93 -4.13
N LEU A 68 33.64 -21.12 -3.22
CA LEU A 68 32.57 -21.55 -2.32
C LEU A 68 31.29 -21.80 -3.12
N ASP A 69 30.63 -22.92 -2.84
CA ASP A 69 29.42 -23.34 -3.52
C ASP A 69 28.26 -23.57 -2.53
N GLU A 70 27.16 -24.13 -3.01
CA GLU A 70 25.98 -24.47 -2.20
C GLU A 70 26.24 -25.50 -1.10
N THR A 71 27.34 -26.27 -1.16
CA THR A 71 27.69 -27.27 -0.14
C THR A 71 28.42 -26.64 1.06
N SER A 72 28.93 -25.43 0.88
CA SER A 72 29.74 -24.73 1.86
C SER A 72 28.90 -24.13 2.99
N TRP A 73 29.42 -24.19 4.23
CA TRP A 73 28.77 -23.65 5.43
C TRP A 73 29.73 -22.81 6.26
N SER A 74 29.22 -21.70 6.79
CA SER A 74 29.90 -20.93 7.81
C SER A 74 29.96 -21.72 9.12
N CYS A 75 31.12 -21.71 9.77
CA CYS A 75 31.35 -22.39 11.04
C CYS A 75 30.67 -21.63 12.19
N ALA A 76 29.70 -22.28 12.85
CA ALA A 76 28.95 -21.70 13.96
C ALA A 76 29.88 -21.31 15.13
N GLU A 77 30.80 -22.20 15.51
CA GLU A 77 31.78 -21.99 16.59
C GLU A 77 32.68 -20.78 16.31
N LEU A 78 33.15 -20.65 15.06
CA LEU A 78 33.95 -19.49 14.63
C LEU A 78 33.12 -18.20 14.68
N CYS A 79 31.86 -18.25 14.24
CA CYS A 79 30.98 -17.09 14.29
C CYS A 79 30.72 -16.64 15.73
N GLU A 80 30.55 -17.58 16.67
CA GLU A 80 30.39 -17.28 18.10
C GLU A 80 31.67 -16.68 18.70
N LYS A 81 32.83 -17.28 18.43
CA LYS A 81 34.14 -16.78 18.90
C LYS A 81 34.43 -15.36 18.41
N LEU A 82 34.07 -15.05 17.16
CA LEU A 82 34.23 -13.72 16.56
C LEU A 82 33.09 -12.75 16.91
N LYS A 83 32.12 -13.17 17.73
CA LYS A 83 30.90 -12.39 18.04
C LYS A 83 30.14 -11.93 16.78
N ALA A 84 30.23 -12.72 15.71
CA ALA A 84 29.54 -12.50 14.44
C ALA A 84 28.10 -13.03 14.52
N TRP A 85 27.27 -12.38 15.34
CA TRP A 85 25.94 -12.84 15.72
C TRP A 85 24.96 -12.97 14.54
N TYR A 86 25.00 -12.04 13.59
CA TYR A 86 24.14 -12.12 12.41
C TYR A 86 24.48 -13.32 11.51
N PRO A 87 25.75 -13.54 11.10
CA PRO A 87 26.14 -14.79 10.44
C PRO A 87 25.72 -16.05 11.20
N LEU A 88 25.98 -16.10 12.51
CA LEU A 88 25.56 -17.24 13.35
C LEU A 88 24.04 -17.46 13.29
N SER A 89 23.24 -16.40 13.38
CA SER A 89 21.78 -16.49 13.29
C SER A 89 21.29 -17.11 11.98
N LYS A 90 21.96 -16.81 10.86
CA LYS A 90 21.61 -17.32 9.54
C LYS A 90 21.97 -18.79 9.41
N VAL A 91 23.15 -19.20 9.89
CA VAL A 91 23.54 -20.61 9.96
C VAL A 91 22.53 -21.42 10.77
N LEU A 92 22.25 -20.99 12.00
CA LEU A 92 21.35 -21.71 12.90
C LEU A 92 19.91 -21.78 12.37
N ALA A 93 19.40 -20.68 11.82
CA ALA A 93 18.04 -20.64 11.27
C ALA A 93 17.89 -21.55 10.04
N GLU A 94 18.87 -21.55 9.14
CA GLU A 94 18.84 -22.39 7.94
C GLU A 94 18.99 -23.88 8.28
N GLN A 95 19.91 -24.23 9.18
CA GLN A 95 20.07 -25.61 9.66
C GLN A 95 18.81 -26.13 10.37
N ALA A 96 18.19 -25.30 11.22
CA ALA A 96 16.93 -25.65 11.87
C ALA A 96 15.79 -25.82 10.85
N ALA A 97 15.75 -24.99 9.81
CA ALA A 97 14.78 -25.11 8.72
C ALA A 97 14.92 -26.44 7.98
N TRP A 98 16.14 -26.80 7.57
CA TRP A 98 16.43 -28.05 6.87
C TRP A 98 16.09 -29.27 7.72
N LYS A 99 16.46 -29.27 9.00
CA LYS A 99 16.12 -30.34 9.93
C LYS A 99 14.60 -30.52 10.05
N PHE A 100 13.88 -29.43 10.30
CA PHE A 100 12.42 -29.46 10.43
C PHE A 100 11.73 -29.89 9.12
N ALA A 101 12.19 -29.39 7.97
CA ALA A 101 11.62 -29.72 6.68
C ALA A 101 11.77 -31.22 6.37
N LYS A 102 12.95 -31.79 6.64
CA LYS A 102 13.22 -33.22 6.49
C LYS A 102 12.35 -34.08 7.40
N GLU A 103 12.21 -33.71 8.67
CA GLU A 103 11.38 -34.45 9.64
C GLU A 103 9.87 -34.40 9.32
N ASN A 104 9.42 -33.42 8.53
CA ASN A 104 8.00 -33.17 8.26
C ASN A 104 7.64 -33.29 6.78
N ASN A 105 8.53 -33.83 5.94
CA ASN A 105 8.35 -34.00 4.49
C ASN A 105 7.92 -32.70 3.77
N ILE A 106 8.52 -31.56 4.15
CA ILE A 106 8.28 -30.28 3.49
C ILE A 106 9.32 -30.11 2.38
N ASN A 107 8.88 -29.88 1.14
CA ASN A 107 9.76 -29.48 0.04
C ASN A 107 10.30 -28.06 0.31
N LEU A 108 11.55 -27.98 0.77
CA LEU A 108 12.24 -26.75 1.10
C LEU A 108 13.34 -26.49 0.08
N VAL A 109 13.37 -25.27 -0.45
CA VAL A 109 14.49 -24.75 -1.26
C VAL A 109 15.00 -23.49 -0.58
N THR A 110 16.32 -23.32 -0.54
CA THR A 110 16.93 -22.11 0.04
C THR A 110 17.63 -21.27 -1.03
N VAL A 111 17.36 -19.97 -1.02
CA VAL A 111 18.07 -18.98 -1.84
C VAL A 111 19.01 -18.20 -0.94
N ILE A 112 20.28 -18.09 -1.35
CA ILE A 112 21.36 -17.52 -0.56
C ILE A 112 21.88 -16.27 -1.28
N PRO A 113 21.22 -15.11 -1.10
CA PRO A 113 21.67 -13.86 -1.71
C PRO A 113 22.91 -13.32 -1.01
N SER A 114 23.77 -12.67 -1.80
CA SER A 114 24.87 -11.84 -1.30
C SER A 114 24.40 -10.39 -1.02
N PHE A 115 25.30 -9.42 -0.99
CA PHE A 115 24.97 -8.04 -0.64
C PHE A 115 24.06 -7.42 -1.71
N ILE A 116 22.80 -7.22 -1.36
CA ILE A 116 21.75 -6.82 -2.31
C ILE A 116 21.86 -5.32 -2.61
N ILE A 117 21.98 -4.98 -3.89
CA ILE A 117 22.02 -3.61 -4.40
C ILE A 117 20.93 -3.43 -5.46
N GLY A 118 20.37 -2.23 -5.55
CA GLY A 118 19.33 -1.88 -6.52
C GLY A 118 18.34 -0.87 -5.97
N SER A 119 17.22 -0.72 -6.65
CA SER A 119 16.16 0.21 -6.28
C SER A 119 15.54 -0.13 -4.91
N SER A 120 15.45 0.87 -4.02
CA SER A 120 14.84 0.71 -2.68
C SER A 120 13.47 1.36 -2.61
N LEU A 121 12.43 0.55 -2.45
CA LEU A 121 11.03 0.99 -2.33
C LEU A 121 10.72 1.74 -1.00
N PRO A 122 11.12 1.27 0.20
CA PRO A 122 10.76 1.94 1.44
C PRO A 122 11.48 3.29 1.63
N TYR A 123 10.82 4.22 2.34
CA TYR A 123 11.39 5.51 2.73
C TYR A 123 12.49 5.35 3.79
N ASN A 124 12.25 4.46 4.77
CA ASN A 124 13.25 4.09 5.76
C ASN A 124 14.23 3.12 5.13
N LEU A 125 15.51 3.51 5.08
CA LEU A 125 16.57 2.64 4.57
C LEU A 125 16.83 1.51 5.57
N HIS A 126 16.79 0.27 5.09
CA HIS A 126 17.30 -0.87 5.83
C HIS A 126 18.83 -0.83 5.87
N THR A 127 19.45 -1.58 6.79
CA THR A 127 20.89 -1.57 7.06
C THR A 127 21.76 -1.63 5.81
N THR A 128 21.48 -2.54 4.88
CA THR A 128 22.21 -2.65 3.60
C THR A 128 22.15 -1.38 2.77
N ALA A 129 20.95 -0.82 2.58
CA ALA A 129 20.75 0.42 1.81
C ALA A 129 21.33 1.66 2.53
N SER A 130 21.34 1.64 3.86
CA SER A 130 22.01 2.66 4.68
C SER A 130 23.52 2.61 4.48
N ASN A 131 24.13 1.42 4.52
CA ASN A 131 25.56 1.25 4.25
C ASN A 131 25.90 1.77 2.85
N VAL A 132 25.13 1.38 1.82
CA VAL A 132 25.35 1.89 0.44
C VAL A 132 25.26 3.42 0.40
N LEU A 133 24.30 4.03 1.11
CA LEU A 133 24.24 5.48 1.21
C LEU A 133 25.48 6.08 1.86
N SER A 134 25.98 5.49 2.96
CA SER A 134 27.20 5.92 3.63
C SER A 134 28.42 5.84 2.72
N LEU A 135 28.58 4.75 1.96
CA LEU A 135 29.64 4.63 0.95
C LEU A 135 29.57 5.76 -0.10
N LEU A 136 28.36 6.04 -0.62
CA LEU A 136 28.14 7.11 -1.59
C LEU A 136 28.37 8.53 -1.01
N LYS A 137 28.37 8.67 0.32
CA LYS A 137 28.69 9.90 1.04
C LYS A 137 30.16 10.01 1.46
N GLY A 138 30.97 8.97 1.21
CA GLY A 138 32.36 8.89 1.64
C GLY A 138 32.57 8.42 3.07
N GLU A 139 31.52 7.92 3.72
CA GLU A 139 31.55 7.29 5.05
C GLU A 139 31.93 5.80 4.91
N ASN A 140 33.22 5.51 4.77
CA ASN A 140 33.72 4.17 4.38
C ASN A 140 33.81 3.14 5.53
N GLU A 141 33.58 3.54 6.79
CA GLU A 141 33.76 2.68 7.97
C GLU A 141 33.00 1.35 7.87
N THR A 142 31.76 1.39 7.39
CA THR A 142 30.93 0.18 7.26
C THR A 142 31.47 -0.79 6.20
N PHE A 143 31.94 -0.29 5.07
CA PHE A 143 32.51 -1.12 4.00
C PHE A 143 33.94 -1.59 4.33
N ALA A 144 34.68 -0.84 5.15
CA ALA A 144 35.96 -1.28 5.70
C ALA A 144 35.81 -2.55 6.55
N TRP A 145 34.73 -2.63 7.34
CA TRP A 145 34.41 -3.82 8.14
C TRP A 145 33.89 -5.00 7.30
N HIS A 146 33.11 -4.73 6.25
CA HIS A 146 32.62 -5.79 5.36
C HIS A 146 33.73 -6.47 4.57
N GLY A 147 34.79 -5.74 4.18
CA GLY A 147 35.91 -6.28 3.40
C GLY A 147 35.49 -6.78 2.01
N ARG A 148 36.13 -7.86 1.53
CA ARG A 148 35.76 -8.55 0.28
C ARG A 148 34.37 -9.21 0.40
N MET A 149 33.45 -8.90 -0.52
CA MET A 149 32.05 -9.36 -0.45
C MET A 149 31.42 -9.57 -1.82
N GLY A 150 30.45 -10.48 -1.89
CA GLY A 150 29.61 -10.66 -3.08
C GLY A 150 28.50 -9.61 -3.19
N TYR A 151 28.17 -9.19 -4.41
CA TYR A 151 27.11 -8.24 -4.74
C TYR A 151 26.11 -8.87 -5.71
N VAL A 152 24.83 -8.52 -5.56
CA VAL A 152 23.76 -9.02 -6.43
C VAL A 152 22.64 -7.99 -6.57
N HIS A 153 22.00 -7.94 -7.74
CA HIS A 153 20.87 -7.04 -7.94
C HIS A 153 19.60 -7.54 -7.25
N ILE A 154 18.77 -6.64 -6.72
CA ILE A 154 17.50 -7.00 -6.07
C ILE A 154 16.55 -7.76 -7.00
N ASP A 155 16.48 -7.40 -8.28
CA ASP A 155 15.63 -8.09 -9.26
C ASP A 155 16.15 -9.49 -9.60
N ASP A 156 17.47 -9.69 -9.58
CA ASP A 156 18.06 -11.02 -9.80
C ASP A 156 17.72 -11.94 -8.63
N VAL A 157 17.74 -11.41 -7.40
CA VAL A 157 17.29 -12.14 -6.22
C VAL A 157 15.81 -12.48 -6.33
N ALA A 158 14.94 -11.54 -6.68
CA ALA A 158 13.51 -11.78 -6.85
C ALA A 158 13.26 -12.84 -7.95
N SER A 159 13.94 -12.72 -9.08
CA SER A 159 13.87 -13.68 -10.19
C SER A 159 14.33 -15.06 -9.75
N CYS A 160 15.42 -15.15 -8.99
CA CYS A 160 15.91 -16.42 -8.44
C CYS A 160 14.84 -17.09 -7.56
N HIS A 161 14.16 -16.34 -6.69
CA HIS A 161 13.09 -16.87 -5.84
C HIS A 161 11.94 -17.43 -6.68
N ILE A 162 11.49 -16.67 -7.69
CA ILE A 162 10.40 -17.10 -8.58
C ILE A 162 10.81 -18.37 -9.32
N LYS A 163 12.00 -18.40 -9.92
CA LYS A 163 12.45 -19.55 -10.70
C LYS A 163 12.59 -20.83 -9.87
N VAL A 164 13.19 -20.76 -8.68
CA VAL A 164 13.29 -21.97 -7.83
C VAL A 164 11.93 -22.43 -7.33
N TYR A 165 10.96 -21.52 -7.23
CA TYR A 165 9.59 -21.87 -6.88
C TYR A 165 8.89 -22.59 -8.03
N GLU A 166 8.94 -22.01 -9.23
CA GLU A 166 8.25 -22.49 -10.44
C GLU A 166 8.87 -23.77 -11.04
N ASP A 167 10.18 -23.97 -10.87
CA ASP A 167 10.87 -25.17 -11.36
C ASP A 167 10.69 -26.33 -10.38
N ASP A 168 9.88 -27.33 -10.75
CA ASP A 168 9.61 -28.52 -9.94
C ASP A 168 10.85 -29.37 -9.65
N THR A 169 11.92 -29.23 -10.44
CA THR A 169 13.20 -29.94 -10.24
C THR A 169 14.16 -29.20 -9.30
N ALA A 170 13.84 -27.96 -8.91
CA ALA A 170 14.70 -27.18 -8.06
C ALA A 170 14.75 -27.75 -6.63
N GLU A 171 15.94 -28.21 -6.22
CA GLU A 171 16.18 -28.75 -4.88
C GLU A 171 17.42 -28.17 -4.19
N GLY A 172 17.43 -28.23 -2.86
CA GLY A 172 18.58 -27.87 -2.04
C GLY A 172 18.77 -26.37 -1.88
N ARG A 173 20.03 -25.94 -1.91
CA ARG A 173 20.45 -24.55 -1.74
C ARG A 173 20.81 -23.95 -3.10
N TYR A 174 20.73 -22.63 -3.25
CA TYR A 174 21.10 -21.88 -4.45
C TYR A 174 21.83 -20.59 -4.08
N LEU A 175 23.09 -20.45 -4.48
CA LEU A 175 23.85 -19.21 -4.31
C LEU A 175 23.38 -18.16 -5.31
N CYS A 176 22.91 -17.02 -4.84
CA CYS A 176 22.43 -15.92 -5.67
C CYS A 176 23.37 -14.72 -5.53
N THR A 177 24.47 -14.74 -6.27
CA THR A 177 25.50 -13.69 -6.27
C THR A 177 26.05 -13.44 -7.67
N SER A 178 26.31 -12.19 -8.02
CA SER A 178 26.79 -11.81 -9.36
C SER A 178 28.32 -11.70 -9.39
N THR A 179 28.87 -10.79 -8.58
CA THR A 179 30.30 -10.46 -8.59
C THR A 179 30.83 -10.31 -7.16
N VAL A 180 32.14 -10.48 -6.98
CA VAL A 180 32.83 -10.31 -5.70
C VAL A 180 33.86 -9.20 -5.84
N LEU A 181 33.75 -8.17 -5.01
CA LEU A 181 34.66 -7.02 -5.02
C LEU A 181 35.17 -6.72 -3.62
N GLU A 182 36.33 -6.08 -3.56
CA GLU A 182 36.84 -5.45 -2.36
C GLU A 182 36.25 -4.05 -2.14
N GLY A 183 36.21 -3.59 -0.88
CA GLY A 183 35.70 -2.27 -0.53
C GLY A 183 36.41 -1.14 -1.31
N PRO A 184 37.75 -1.08 -1.33
CA PRO A 184 38.51 -0.11 -2.10
C PRO A 184 38.27 -0.20 -3.62
N GLU A 185 38.19 -1.42 -4.18
CA GLU A 185 37.90 -1.63 -5.60
C GLU A 185 36.52 -1.07 -5.97
N LEU A 186 35.51 -1.36 -5.13
CA LEU A 186 34.17 -0.84 -5.31
C LEU A 186 34.14 0.69 -5.20
N ALA A 187 34.79 1.27 -4.20
CA ALA A 187 34.84 2.73 -4.05
C ALA A 187 35.53 3.42 -5.23
N ALA A 188 36.64 2.86 -5.73
CA ALA A 188 37.33 3.36 -6.91
C ALA A 188 36.43 3.30 -8.16
N PHE A 189 35.71 2.20 -8.35
CA PHE A 189 34.71 2.05 -9.42
C PHE A 189 33.61 3.11 -9.30
N LEU A 190 33.02 3.29 -8.12
CA LEU A 190 31.92 4.23 -7.90
C LEU A 190 32.38 5.69 -8.02
N ALA A 191 33.55 6.05 -7.52
CA ALA A 191 34.11 7.39 -7.63
C ALA A 191 34.38 7.77 -9.10
N LYS A 192 34.83 6.81 -9.92
CA LYS A 192 34.99 6.99 -11.36
C LYS A 192 33.65 7.12 -12.08
N ARG A 193 32.64 6.32 -11.69
CA ARG A 193 31.32 6.29 -12.35
C ARG A 193 30.43 7.47 -11.95
N TYR A 194 30.54 7.95 -10.72
CA TYR A 194 29.75 9.05 -10.17
C TYR A 194 30.65 10.18 -9.62
N PRO A 195 31.37 10.93 -10.46
CA PRO A 195 32.34 11.94 -10.00
C PRO A 195 31.73 13.09 -9.18
N TRP A 196 30.41 13.26 -9.21
CA TRP A 196 29.69 14.29 -8.46
C TRP A 196 29.32 13.86 -7.03
N LEU A 197 29.54 12.59 -6.67
CA LEU A 197 29.31 12.10 -5.31
C LEU A 197 30.60 12.16 -4.49
N PRO A 198 30.55 12.51 -3.20
CA PRO A 198 31.72 12.65 -2.35
C PRO A 198 32.22 11.28 -1.86
N ILE A 199 32.51 10.36 -2.79
CA ILE A 199 32.97 9.01 -2.47
C ILE A 199 34.44 9.08 -2.05
N SER A 200 34.73 8.64 -0.83
CA SER A 200 36.09 8.57 -0.31
C SER A 200 36.79 7.31 -0.81
N LEU A 201 38.09 7.40 -1.12
CA LEU A 201 38.94 6.25 -1.40
C LEU A 201 39.75 5.81 -0.18
N SER A 202 39.62 6.51 0.95
CA SER A 202 40.34 6.18 2.19
C SER A 202 39.56 5.13 2.99
N PHE A 203 40.20 3.99 3.25
CA PHE A 203 39.66 2.92 4.10
C PHE A 203 40.60 2.73 5.29
N ASN A 204 40.26 3.35 6.43
CA ASN A 204 40.96 3.12 7.69
C ASN A 204 40.58 1.73 8.23
N ASP A 205 41.52 1.03 8.86
CA ASP A 205 41.30 -0.28 9.51
C ASP A 205 40.67 -1.35 8.59
N TYR A 206 41.03 -1.35 7.29
CA TYR A 206 40.51 -2.33 6.32
C TYR A 206 40.89 -3.76 6.70
N VAL A 207 39.88 -4.58 6.96
CA VAL A 207 40.09 -6.01 7.27
C VAL A 207 40.24 -6.77 5.96
N GLN A 208 41.50 -7.02 5.58
CA GLN A 208 41.81 -7.88 4.44
C GLN A 208 41.35 -9.32 4.75
N LYS A 209 40.32 -9.80 4.03
CA LYS A 209 39.84 -11.18 4.13
C LYS A 209 40.59 -12.06 3.14
N HIS A 210 40.68 -13.36 3.44
CA HIS A 210 41.20 -14.33 2.46
C HIS A 210 40.42 -14.21 1.14
N PRO A 211 41.12 -14.25 -0.01
CA PRO A 211 40.45 -14.20 -1.30
C PRO A 211 39.56 -15.44 -1.45
N PHE A 212 38.27 -15.20 -1.69
CA PHE A 212 37.31 -16.25 -2.03
C PHE A 212 36.46 -15.78 -3.21
N GLU A 213 35.94 -16.76 -3.94
CA GLU A 213 34.95 -16.59 -5.00
C GLU A 213 33.74 -17.49 -4.74
N TYR A 214 32.66 -17.29 -5.48
CA TYR A 214 31.46 -18.10 -5.38
C TYR A 214 31.17 -18.80 -6.71
N ASN A 215 30.88 -20.10 -6.65
CA ASN A 215 30.38 -20.84 -7.80
C ASN A 215 28.86 -20.64 -7.91
N THR A 216 28.40 -19.94 -8.95
CA THR A 216 26.97 -19.70 -9.19
C THR A 216 26.43 -20.43 -10.41
N SER A 217 27.16 -21.45 -10.89
CA SER A 217 26.77 -22.23 -12.06
C SER A 217 25.40 -22.90 -11.88
N LYS A 218 25.04 -23.28 -10.66
CA LYS A 218 23.76 -23.94 -10.35
C LYS A 218 22.55 -23.04 -10.62
N VAL A 219 22.58 -21.79 -10.14
CA VAL A 219 21.48 -20.83 -10.35
C VAL A 219 21.45 -20.33 -11.79
N GLN A 220 22.60 -20.23 -12.46
CA GLN A 220 22.67 -19.86 -13.88
C GLN A 220 22.00 -20.90 -14.79
N LYS A 221 22.06 -22.20 -14.43
CA LYS A 221 21.34 -23.27 -15.16
C LYS A 221 19.82 -23.10 -15.13
N LEU A 222 19.26 -22.38 -14.16
CA LEU A 222 17.84 -22.00 -14.14
C LEU A 222 17.53 -20.86 -15.14
N GLY A 223 18.53 -20.37 -15.88
CA GLY A 223 18.41 -19.24 -16.80
C GLY A 223 18.37 -17.89 -16.12
N ILE A 224 18.96 -17.76 -14.91
CA ILE A 224 19.22 -16.46 -14.29
C ILE A 224 20.43 -15.82 -14.98
N LYS A 225 20.25 -14.58 -15.43
CA LYS A 225 21.32 -13.73 -15.95
C LYS A 225 21.52 -12.59 -14.98
N PHE A 226 22.66 -12.58 -14.30
CA PHE A 226 22.95 -11.54 -13.33
C PHE A 226 23.25 -10.22 -14.01
N LYS A 227 22.73 -9.13 -13.43
CA LYS A 227 23.10 -7.78 -13.81
C LYS A 227 24.54 -7.48 -13.39
N GLY A 228 25.18 -6.58 -14.14
CA GLY A 228 26.51 -6.06 -13.85
C GLY A 228 26.51 -5.09 -12.68
N ILE A 229 27.69 -4.82 -12.11
CA ILE A 229 27.84 -3.91 -10.98
C ILE A 229 27.44 -2.47 -11.36
N GLU A 230 27.66 -2.08 -12.62
CA GLU A 230 27.22 -0.82 -13.22
C GLU A 230 25.71 -0.62 -13.05
N GLU A 231 24.93 -1.58 -13.52
CA GLU A 231 23.47 -1.50 -13.53
C GLU A 231 22.91 -1.50 -12.11
N MET A 232 23.50 -2.27 -11.19
CA MET A 232 23.09 -2.31 -9.79
C MET A 232 23.13 -0.93 -9.13
N PHE A 233 24.25 -0.22 -9.31
CA PHE A 233 24.44 1.09 -8.69
C PHE A 233 23.76 2.21 -9.48
N ASP A 234 23.58 2.07 -10.80
CA ASP A 234 22.78 3.00 -11.59
C ASP A 234 21.34 2.99 -11.09
N ASP A 235 20.70 1.82 -10.96
CA ASP A 235 19.35 1.70 -10.42
C ASP A 235 19.25 2.29 -9.01
N CYS A 236 20.28 2.07 -8.17
CA CYS A 236 20.33 2.61 -6.82
C CYS A 236 20.45 4.15 -6.77
N THR A 237 21.28 4.74 -7.63
CA THR A 237 21.58 6.19 -7.66
C THR A 237 20.49 6.97 -8.39
N ILE A 238 20.00 6.45 -9.52
CA ILE A 238 18.90 7.02 -10.30
C ILE A 238 17.64 7.10 -9.44
N HIS A 239 17.28 6.04 -8.73
CA HIS A 239 16.08 6.04 -7.88
C HIS A 239 16.19 7.06 -6.71
N LYS A 240 17.39 7.38 -6.22
CA LYS A 240 17.59 8.48 -5.26
C LYS A 240 17.45 9.85 -5.91
N ALA A 241 18.07 10.06 -7.07
CA ALA A 241 17.97 11.32 -7.81
C ALA A 241 16.54 11.63 -8.31
N GLN A 242 15.75 10.58 -8.56
CA GLN A 242 14.37 10.68 -9.04
C GLN A 242 13.32 10.81 -7.93
N ARG A 243 13.70 10.63 -6.66
CA ARG A 243 12.79 10.76 -5.51
C ARG A 243 12.50 12.22 -5.23
N ALA A 244 11.21 12.53 -5.11
CA ALA A 244 10.79 13.87 -4.73
C ALA A 244 10.99 14.06 -3.21
N GLU A 245 11.64 15.14 -2.82
CA GLU A 245 11.87 15.47 -1.41
C GLU A 245 10.67 16.16 -0.78
N GLY A 246 10.04 15.52 0.21
CA GLY A 246 8.98 16.14 1.03
C GLY A 246 7.71 15.32 1.14
N THR A 247 6.70 15.88 1.79
CA THR A 247 5.39 15.23 2.01
C THR A 247 4.45 15.51 0.84
N ALA A 248 3.59 14.55 0.54
CA ALA A 248 2.52 14.71 -0.43
C ALA A 248 1.51 15.79 0.06
N ILE A 249 1.40 16.91 -0.67
CA ILE A 249 0.38 17.98 -0.57
C ILE A 249 -0.83 17.84 -1.55
N ILE A 250 -2.08 17.88 -1.06
CA ILE A 250 -3.27 17.93 -1.90
C ILE A 250 -3.36 19.28 -2.63
N MET A 251 -3.33 19.30 -3.97
CA MET A 251 -3.27 20.54 -4.75
C MET A 251 -4.65 21.08 -5.14
N SER A 252 -5.60 20.20 -5.46
CA SER A 252 -6.97 20.60 -5.79
C SER A 252 -7.94 19.42 -5.69
N ILE A 253 -9.23 19.74 -5.54
CA ILE A 253 -10.29 18.74 -5.31
C ILE A 253 -11.51 19.07 -6.18
N GLY A 254 -11.82 18.19 -7.13
CA GLY A 254 -13.02 18.26 -7.95
C GLY A 254 -14.09 17.29 -7.48
N THR A 255 -15.30 17.77 -7.20
CA THR A 255 -16.45 16.94 -6.82
C THR A 255 -17.60 17.07 -7.83
N VAL A 256 -18.27 15.96 -8.12
CA VAL A 256 -19.44 15.94 -9.01
C VAL A 256 -20.43 14.87 -8.58
N ASN A 257 -21.70 15.18 -8.78
CA ASN A 257 -22.81 14.26 -8.52
C ASN A 257 -23.62 14.07 -9.82
N PRO A 258 -24.34 12.95 -9.97
CA PRO A 258 -25.29 12.79 -11.06
C PRO A 258 -26.41 13.83 -11.01
N PRO A 259 -27.10 14.03 -12.14
CA PRO A 259 -28.14 15.05 -12.24
C PRO A 259 -29.42 14.71 -11.47
N ASN A 260 -29.75 13.42 -11.28
CA ASN A 260 -31.01 13.06 -10.62
C ASN A 260 -30.90 13.20 -9.10
N VAL A 261 -31.78 14.02 -8.52
CA VAL A 261 -31.86 14.31 -7.10
C VAL A 261 -33.15 13.74 -6.54
N VAL A 262 -33.04 12.95 -5.49
CA VAL A 262 -34.20 12.43 -4.76
C VAL A 262 -34.15 12.93 -3.33
N ALA A 263 -35.23 13.61 -2.91
CA ALA A 263 -35.39 14.03 -1.53
C ALA A 263 -35.48 12.80 -0.62
N GLN A 264 -34.84 12.87 0.55
CA GLN A 264 -34.94 11.79 1.53
C GLN A 264 -36.35 11.70 2.11
N ASN A 265 -37.01 12.86 2.28
CA ASN A 265 -38.43 12.94 2.55
C ASN A 265 -39.20 12.48 1.30
N GLY A 266 -40.03 11.45 1.41
CA GLY A 266 -40.70 10.80 0.27
C GLY A 266 -39.85 9.77 -0.48
N TYR A 267 -38.60 9.49 -0.04
CA TYR A 267 -37.79 8.43 -0.65
C TYR A 267 -38.41 7.04 -0.47
N ALA A 268 -39.13 6.82 0.64
CA ALA A 268 -39.88 5.59 0.87
C ALA A 268 -40.97 5.39 -0.20
N ASP A 269 -41.72 6.44 -0.53
CA ASP A 269 -42.73 6.36 -1.59
C ASP A 269 -42.10 6.05 -2.95
N PHE A 270 -41.05 6.78 -3.31
CA PHE A 270 -40.30 6.53 -4.54
C PHE A 270 -39.79 5.08 -4.61
N TYR A 271 -39.11 4.60 -3.56
CA TYR A 271 -38.49 3.26 -3.54
C TYR A 271 -39.53 2.14 -3.63
N PHE A 272 -40.64 2.23 -2.89
CA PHE A 272 -41.67 1.20 -2.92
C PHE A 272 -42.47 1.22 -4.22
N ARG A 273 -42.65 2.39 -4.84
CA ARG A 273 -43.25 2.53 -6.18
C ARG A 273 -42.39 1.90 -7.27
N VAL A 274 -41.11 2.29 -7.38
CA VAL A 274 -40.24 1.79 -8.46
C VAL A 274 -39.89 0.29 -8.32
N THR A 275 -40.08 -0.28 -7.13
CA THR A 275 -39.88 -1.72 -6.89
C THR A 275 -41.17 -2.54 -6.92
N ASN A 276 -42.32 -1.92 -7.22
CA ASN A 276 -43.65 -2.56 -7.21
C ASN A 276 -43.96 -3.27 -5.87
N ASN A 277 -43.80 -2.55 -4.75
CA ASN A 277 -44.05 -3.08 -3.39
C ASN A 277 -44.98 -2.20 -2.56
N GLU A 278 -45.79 -1.34 -3.18
CA GLU A 278 -46.65 -0.38 -2.46
C GLU A 278 -47.67 -1.07 -1.52
N ASP A 279 -47.98 -2.34 -1.79
CA ASP A 279 -48.78 -3.24 -0.97
C ASP A 279 -48.15 -3.55 0.41
N LYS A 280 -46.82 -3.43 0.55
CA LYS A 280 -46.07 -3.75 1.77
C LYS A 280 -46.02 -2.57 2.76
N ILE A 281 -47.19 -2.18 3.25
CA ILE A 281 -47.41 -0.99 4.09
C ILE A 281 -46.51 -0.98 5.34
N ASP A 282 -46.44 -2.07 6.10
CA ASP A 282 -45.64 -2.13 7.33
C ASP A 282 -44.13 -1.96 7.07
N LEU A 283 -43.65 -2.58 5.99
CA LEU A 283 -42.26 -2.50 5.59
C LEU A 283 -41.92 -1.09 5.08
N LYS A 284 -42.86 -0.45 4.36
CA LYS A 284 -42.76 0.92 3.91
C LYS A 284 -42.70 1.90 5.09
N ASN A 285 -43.58 1.75 6.07
CA ASN A 285 -43.59 2.56 7.29
C ASN A 285 -42.27 2.44 8.07
N LYS A 286 -41.75 1.21 8.19
CA LYS A 286 -40.46 0.96 8.83
C LYS A 286 -39.31 1.59 8.04
N PHE A 287 -39.32 1.49 6.72
CA PHE A 287 -38.31 2.10 5.86
C PHE A 287 -38.35 3.63 5.90
N ASP A 288 -39.54 4.23 5.95
CA ASP A 288 -39.72 5.67 6.11
C ASP A 288 -39.16 6.16 7.45
N LEU A 289 -39.43 5.42 8.54
CA LEU A 289 -38.85 5.71 9.86
C LEU A 289 -37.31 5.67 9.82
N ILE A 290 -36.73 4.69 9.12
CA ILE A 290 -35.27 4.63 8.90
C ILE A 290 -34.81 5.86 8.13
N CYS A 291 -35.46 6.20 7.02
CA CYS A 291 -35.11 7.37 6.19
C CYS A 291 -35.09 8.66 7.01
N ARG A 292 -36.12 8.90 7.85
CA ARG A 292 -36.18 10.06 8.76
C ARG A 292 -35.04 10.09 9.78
N LYS A 293 -34.54 8.92 10.21
CA LYS A 293 -33.42 8.80 11.16
C LYS A 293 -32.04 8.94 10.51
N THR A 294 -31.90 8.86 9.19
CA THR A 294 -30.57 8.92 8.53
C THR A 294 -29.88 10.27 8.59
N MET A 295 -30.58 11.36 8.92
CA MET A 295 -30.08 12.75 8.84
C MET A 295 -29.67 13.16 7.41
N ILE A 296 -30.15 12.47 6.39
CA ILE A 296 -29.93 12.81 4.99
C ILE A 296 -31.08 13.70 4.55
N LYS A 297 -30.80 14.78 3.84
CA LYS A 297 -31.80 15.67 3.25
C LYS A 297 -32.22 15.20 1.86
N LYS A 298 -31.22 14.87 1.05
CA LYS A 298 -31.38 14.47 -0.34
C LYS A 298 -30.22 13.56 -0.75
N LYS A 299 -30.39 12.87 -1.87
CA LYS A 299 -29.38 12.02 -2.48
C LYS A 299 -29.33 12.27 -3.97
N TYR A 300 -28.14 12.09 -4.51
CA TYR A 300 -27.95 12.05 -5.94
C TYR A 300 -27.91 10.58 -6.35
N LEU A 301 -28.67 10.22 -7.39
CA LEU A 301 -28.75 8.87 -7.92
C LEU A 301 -28.50 8.90 -9.42
N TYR A 302 -27.90 7.85 -9.96
CA TYR A 302 -27.87 7.71 -11.41
C TYR A 302 -29.22 7.19 -11.96
N HIS A 303 -29.89 6.33 -11.18
CA HIS A 303 -31.21 5.79 -11.55
C HIS A 303 -32.29 6.84 -11.42
N ASN A 304 -33.16 6.92 -12.41
CA ASN A 304 -34.47 7.56 -12.37
C ASN A 304 -35.54 6.50 -12.70
N GLU A 305 -36.83 6.86 -12.61
CA GLU A 305 -37.91 5.90 -12.89
C GLU A 305 -37.86 5.35 -14.32
N GLU A 306 -37.50 6.17 -15.30
CA GLU A 306 -37.40 5.77 -16.71
C GLU A 306 -36.35 4.67 -16.93
N LEU A 307 -35.17 4.84 -16.32
CA LEU A 307 -34.08 3.88 -16.42
C LEU A 307 -34.43 2.59 -15.67
N LEU A 308 -35.08 2.68 -14.50
CA LEU A 308 -35.52 1.50 -13.76
C LEU A 308 -36.63 0.74 -14.49
N LYS A 309 -37.53 1.42 -15.22
CA LYS A 309 -38.52 0.78 -16.11
C LYS A 309 -37.86 0.05 -17.27
N LYS A 310 -36.77 0.58 -17.82
CA LYS A 310 -35.99 -0.07 -18.89
C LYS A 310 -35.27 -1.34 -18.41
N TYR A 311 -34.88 -1.39 -17.14
CA TYR A 311 -34.15 -2.51 -16.55
C TYR A 311 -34.93 -3.12 -15.36
N PRO A 312 -36.08 -3.78 -15.58
CA PRO A 312 -36.99 -4.21 -14.51
C PRO A 312 -36.35 -5.23 -13.56
N ASN A 313 -35.40 -6.03 -14.04
CA ASN A 313 -34.64 -6.99 -13.23
C ASN A 313 -33.81 -6.30 -12.13
N ILE A 314 -33.47 -5.01 -12.30
CA ILE A 314 -32.78 -4.24 -11.28
C ILE A 314 -33.69 -4.00 -10.06
N CYS A 315 -34.99 -3.82 -10.28
CA CYS A 315 -35.97 -3.58 -9.24
C CYS A 315 -36.39 -4.85 -8.48
N SER A 316 -36.22 -6.03 -9.09
CA SER A 316 -36.53 -7.32 -8.47
C SER A 316 -35.50 -7.74 -7.41
N PHE A 317 -35.95 -8.50 -6.41
CA PHE A 317 -35.13 -8.98 -5.30
C PHE A 317 -34.03 -9.95 -5.77
N ASP A 318 -34.42 -11.03 -6.46
CA ASP A 318 -33.55 -12.16 -6.81
C ASP A 318 -33.39 -12.36 -8.33
N ALA A 319 -33.96 -11.50 -9.17
CA ALA A 319 -33.77 -11.60 -10.60
C ALA A 319 -32.30 -11.37 -11.01
N PRO A 320 -31.80 -12.11 -12.02
CA PRO A 320 -30.47 -11.89 -12.57
C PRO A 320 -30.40 -10.50 -13.20
N SER A 321 -29.63 -9.61 -12.60
CA SER A 321 -29.47 -8.21 -13.05
C SER A 321 -28.02 -7.75 -13.08
N LEU A 322 -27.05 -8.67 -12.99
CA LEU A 322 -25.64 -8.31 -12.97
C LEU A 322 -25.19 -7.64 -14.28
N ASN A 323 -25.63 -8.19 -15.42
CA ASN A 323 -25.30 -7.65 -16.75
C ASN A 323 -25.88 -6.25 -16.92
N ASP A 324 -27.18 -6.06 -16.65
CA ASP A 324 -27.84 -4.75 -16.72
C ASP A 324 -27.12 -3.69 -15.86
N ARG A 325 -26.75 -4.06 -14.63
CA ARG A 325 -26.03 -3.17 -13.71
C ARG A 325 -24.64 -2.85 -14.24
N ARG A 326 -23.93 -3.85 -14.76
CA ARG A 326 -22.60 -3.68 -15.35
C ARG A 326 -22.68 -2.71 -16.52
N ASP A 327 -23.60 -2.91 -17.46
CA ASP A 327 -23.76 -2.09 -18.67
C ASP A 327 -24.01 -0.60 -18.35
N ILE A 328 -24.78 -0.34 -17.28
CA ILE A 328 -24.95 1.03 -16.77
C ILE A 328 -23.63 1.56 -16.18
N CYS A 329 -22.98 0.79 -15.30
CA CYS A 329 -21.79 1.26 -14.60
C CYS A 329 -20.60 1.53 -15.53
N ILE A 330 -20.30 0.59 -16.44
CA ILE A 330 -19.14 0.70 -17.33
C ILE A 330 -19.22 1.95 -18.21
N ARG A 331 -20.43 2.40 -18.55
CA ARG A 331 -20.64 3.60 -19.36
C ARG A 331 -20.59 4.88 -18.53
N GLU A 332 -21.11 4.85 -17.31
CA GLU A 332 -21.44 6.07 -16.57
C GLU A 332 -20.41 6.43 -15.49
N VAL A 333 -19.77 5.42 -14.89
CA VAL A 333 -18.67 5.63 -13.93
C VAL A 333 -17.52 6.43 -14.56
N PRO A 334 -17.00 6.08 -15.76
CA PRO A 334 -15.90 6.85 -16.36
C PRO A 334 -16.31 8.29 -16.71
N LYS A 335 -17.54 8.53 -17.14
CA LYS A 335 -18.05 9.89 -17.45
C LYS A 335 -18.07 10.77 -16.22
N LEU A 336 -18.56 10.25 -15.10
CA LEU A 336 -18.62 10.98 -13.84
C LEU A 336 -17.19 11.23 -13.29
N GLY A 337 -16.28 10.27 -13.49
CA GLY A 337 -14.85 10.42 -13.16
C GLY A 337 -14.16 11.49 -14.00
N LYS A 338 -14.43 11.53 -15.30
CA LYS A 338 -13.98 12.59 -16.21
C LYS A 338 -14.42 13.96 -15.70
N GLN A 339 -15.70 14.13 -15.37
CA GLN A 339 -16.23 15.41 -14.90
C GLN A 339 -15.58 15.88 -13.58
N ALA A 340 -15.43 14.97 -12.61
CA ALA A 340 -14.70 15.28 -11.38
C ALA A 340 -13.26 15.69 -11.66
N THR A 341 -12.59 14.98 -12.58
CA THR A 341 -11.19 15.26 -12.93
C THR A 341 -11.04 16.60 -13.63
N LEU A 342 -11.96 16.96 -14.53
CA LEU A 342 -11.96 18.25 -15.19
C LEU A 342 -12.09 19.42 -14.19
N LYS A 343 -12.97 19.31 -13.20
CA LYS A 343 -13.07 20.32 -12.12
C LYS A 343 -11.79 20.42 -11.29
N ALA A 344 -11.18 19.27 -11.00
CA ALA A 344 -9.94 19.22 -10.23
C ALA A 344 -8.76 19.85 -11.01
N LEU A 345 -8.71 19.60 -12.33
CA LEU A 345 -7.75 20.21 -13.27
C LEU A 345 -7.96 21.72 -13.43
N GLU A 346 -9.22 22.16 -13.53
CA GLU A 346 -9.58 23.57 -13.61
C GLU A 346 -9.08 24.32 -12.36
N GLU A 347 -9.35 23.78 -11.16
CA GLU A 347 -8.83 24.34 -9.92
C GLU A 347 -7.31 24.27 -9.83
N TRP A 348 -6.69 23.21 -10.36
CA TRP A 348 -5.24 23.06 -10.33
C TRP A 348 -4.53 24.13 -11.17
N GLY A 349 -5.17 24.57 -12.27
CA GLY A 349 -4.63 25.59 -13.17
C GLY A 349 -3.35 25.17 -13.92
N ARG A 350 -3.06 23.86 -14.02
CA ARG A 350 -1.90 23.33 -14.74
C ARG A 350 -2.33 22.41 -15.88
N ASP A 351 -1.43 22.26 -16.85
CA ASP A 351 -1.66 21.43 -18.02
C ASP A 351 -1.80 19.93 -17.67
N LYS A 352 -2.80 19.27 -18.27
CA LYS A 352 -3.09 17.85 -18.06
C LYS A 352 -1.94 16.91 -18.47
N SER A 353 -1.05 17.35 -19.37
CA SER A 353 0.14 16.60 -19.78
C SER A 353 1.09 16.33 -18.62
N LEU A 354 1.04 17.16 -17.57
CA LEU A 354 1.90 16.97 -16.40
C LEU A 354 1.42 15.84 -15.49
N ILE A 355 0.24 15.26 -15.72
CA ILE A 355 -0.21 14.05 -15.03
C ILE A 355 0.73 12.90 -15.42
N THR A 356 1.23 12.19 -14.42
CA THR A 356 2.09 11.00 -14.59
C THR A 356 1.40 9.73 -14.09
N HIS A 357 0.41 9.86 -13.21
CA HIS A 357 -0.27 8.74 -12.57
C HIS A 357 -1.78 9.00 -12.47
N LEU A 358 -2.57 7.93 -12.58
CA LEU A 358 -4.01 7.94 -12.35
C LEU A 358 -4.38 6.75 -11.46
N ILE A 359 -4.91 7.03 -10.27
CA ILE A 359 -5.25 6.05 -9.24
C ILE A 359 -6.77 6.05 -9.06
N MET A 360 -7.46 5.04 -9.56
CA MET A 360 -8.92 4.98 -9.60
C MET A 360 -9.45 3.99 -8.56
N CYS A 361 -10.45 4.40 -7.76
CA CYS A 361 -11.12 3.52 -6.81
C CYS A 361 -12.63 3.47 -7.05
N THR A 362 -13.17 2.26 -7.25
CA THR A 362 -14.62 2.05 -7.36
C THR A 362 -15.07 0.68 -6.85
N SER A 363 -16.25 0.61 -6.25
CA SER A 363 -16.92 -0.64 -5.84
C SER A 363 -18.20 -0.93 -6.63
N SER A 364 -18.29 -0.33 -7.82
CA SER A 364 -19.50 -0.28 -8.64
C SER A 364 -19.49 -1.17 -9.85
N CYS A 365 -18.33 -1.46 -10.40
CA CYS A 365 -18.21 -2.41 -11.49
C CYS A 365 -16.77 -2.84 -11.56
N VAL A 366 -16.55 -4.02 -12.14
CA VAL A 366 -15.26 -4.47 -12.60
C VAL A 366 -15.37 -4.58 -14.11
N ASP A 367 -14.40 -4.03 -14.82
CA ASP A 367 -14.36 -4.10 -16.28
C ASP A 367 -12.91 -4.10 -16.77
N MET A 368 -12.71 -4.57 -18.01
CA MET A 368 -11.40 -4.56 -18.66
C MET A 368 -11.59 -4.20 -20.15
N PRO A 369 -10.98 -3.11 -20.68
CA PRO A 369 -10.08 -2.17 -19.99
C PRO A 369 -10.70 -1.46 -18.80
N SER A 370 -9.89 -1.23 -17.76
CA SER A 370 -10.35 -0.73 -16.47
C SER A 370 -10.80 0.74 -16.50
N THR A 371 -11.50 1.16 -15.45
CA THR A 371 -12.16 2.47 -15.38
C THR A 371 -11.17 3.65 -15.45
N ASP A 372 -9.98 3.50 -14.85
CA ASP A 372 -8.87 4.44 -15.01
C ASP A 372 -8.44 4.59 -16.47
N VAL A 373 -8.25 3.49 -17.20
CA VAL A 373 -7.90 3.53 -18.63
C VAL A 373 -8.99 4.22 -19.45
N GLN A 374 -10.26 3.94 -19.13
CA GLN A 374 -11.39 4.60 -19.79
C GLN A 374 -11.41 6.12 -19.50
N ILE A 375 -11.17 6.55 -18.26
CA ILE A 375 -11.07 7.97 -17.89
C ILE A 375 -9.88 8.63 -18.59
N ALA A 376 -8.72 7.96 -18.63
CA ALA A 376 -7.53 8.47 -19.29
C ALA A 376 -7.75 8.71 -20.78
N LYS A 377 -8.43 7.76 -21.46
CA LYS A 377 -8.86 7.92 -22.85
C LYS A 377 -9.85 9.07 -23.02
N LEU A 378 -10.82 9.20 -22.12
CA LEU A 378 -11.83 10.27 -22.16
C LEU A 378 -11.25 11.68 -21.91
N LEU A 379 -10.14 11.77 -21.19
CA LEU A 379 -9.39 13.00 -20.91
C LEU A 379 -8.25 13.23 -21.89
N ASP A 380 -7.98 12.27 -22.77
CA ASP A 380 -6.85 12.31 -23.71
C ASP A 380 -5.54 12.59 -22.93
N LEU A 381 -5.26 11.72 -21.95
CA LEU A 381 -4.00 11.74 -21.19
C LEU A 381 -2.89 11.06 -22.00
N ARG A 382 -1.63 11.36 -21.64
CA ARG A 382 -0.48 10.78 -22.32
C ARG A 382 -0.48 9.24 -22.21
N PRO A 383 -0.05 8.51 -23.26
CA PRO A 383 -0.03 7.04 -23.23
C PRO A 383 0.89 6.43 -22.17
N ASP A 384 1.89 7.17 -21.69
CA ASP A 384 2.85 6.76 -20.66
C ASP A 384 2.35 6.99 -19.22
N VAL A 385 1.12 7.49 -19.04
CA VAL A 385 0.51 7.62 -17.71
C VAL A 385 0.36 6.25 -17.07
N LYS A 386 0.82 6.14 -15.81
CA LYS A 386 0.73 4.90 -15.04
C LYS A 386 -0.63 4.78 -14.36
N PHE A 387 -1.24 3.62 -14.50
CA PHE A 387 -2.59 3.34 -14.02
C PHE A 387 -2.57 2.44 -12.78
N TYR A 388 -3.35 2.80 -11.77
CA TYR A 388 -3.59 1.97 -10.59
C TYR A 388 -5.10 1.86 -10.32
N MET A 389 -5.68 0.75 -10.74
CA MET A 389 -7.08 0.45 -10.54
C MET A 389 -7.30 -0.32 -9.23
N VAL A 390 -8.17 0.21 -8.38
CA VAL A 390 -8.61 -0.43 -7.12
C VAL A 390 -10.10 -0.74 -7.23
N TYR A 391 -10.41 -2.01 -7.53
CA TYR A 391 -11.79 -2.50 -7.60
C TYR A 391 -12.27 -3.07 -6.25
N MET A 392 -13.58 -2.95 -6.00
CA MET A 392 -14.33 -3.71 -4.97
C MET A 392 -13.89 -3.49 -3.51
N GLN A 393 -13.20 -2.39 -3.21
CA GLN A 393 -13.05 -1.93 -1.82
C GLN A 393 -14.41 -1.43 -1.30
N GLY A 394 -15.07 -2.20 -0.43
CA GLY A 394 -16.35 -1.81 0.18
C GLY A 394 -17.45 -2.87 0.36
N ARG A 395 -17.28 -4.17 0.02
CA ARG A 395 -18.29 -5.22 0.30
C ARG A 395 -17.75 -6.62 0.65
N PRO A 396 -18.48 -7.43 1.44
CA PRO A 396 -18.24 -8.87 1.56
C PRO A 396 -18.94 -9.67 0.45
N TRP A 397 -18.21 -10.59 -0.19
CA TRP A 397 -18.80 -11.82 -0.71
C TRP A 397 -18.97 -12.82 0.44
N GLY A 398 -19.99 -13.68 0.37
CA GLY A 398 -20.43 -14.54 1.47
C GLY A 398 -19.36 -15.51 2.02
N LYS A 399 -19.47 -15.76 3.34
CA LYS A 399 -18.68 -16.64 4.23
C LYS A 399 -17.21 -16.22 4.51
N PRO A 400 -16.75 -16.35 5.78
CA PRO A 400 -15.53 -15.70 6.24
C PRO A 400 -14.29 -16.44 5.74
N THR A 401 -13.50 -15.77 4.90
CA THR A 401 -12.07 -16.07 4.77
C THR A 401 -11.28 -14.93 5.41
N LYS A 402 -10.28 -15.31 6.21
CA LYS A 402 -9.48 -14.45 7.10
C LYS A 402 -8.80 -13.31 6.32
N PRO A 403 -8.56 -12.15 6.96
CA PRO A 403 -8.03 -10.97 6.28
C PRO A 403 -6.59 -11.18 5.79
N GLN A 404 -6.36 -10.95 4.50
CA GLN A 404 -5.03 -10.68 3.95
C GLN A 404 -4.82 -9.17 4.01
N ALA A 405 -3.88 -8.73 4.86
CA ALA A 405 -3.31 -7.39 4.81
C ALA A 405 -2.16 -7.41 3.79
N GLY A 406 -2.31 -6.69 2.69
CA GLY A 406 -1.29 -6.53 1.66
C GLY A 406 -1.05 -5.04 1.44
N ALA A 407 0.09 -4.56 1.90
CA ALA A 407 0.58 -3.21 1.72
C ALA A 407 0.68 -2.87 0.23
N THR A 408 -0.04 -1.85 -0.22
CA THR A 408 0.29 -1.12 -1.45
C THR A 408 1.23 0.01 -1.08
N GLN A 409 2.48 -0.36 -0.86
CA GLN A 409 3.58 0.56 -0.64
C GLN A 409 4.00 1.13 -1.99
N GLY A 410 3.99 2.47 -2.11
CA GLY A 410 4.22 3.20 -3.35
C GLY A 410 5.54 2.82 -4.01
N ARG A 411 5.49 2.57 -5.33
CA ARG A 411 6.69 2.46 -6.16
C ARG A 411 7.32 3.84 -6.31
N GLY A 412 8.59 3.93 -5.97
CA GLY A 412 9.41 5.10 -6.19
C GLY A 412 9.80 5.19 -7.65
N GLU A 413 9.09 5.99 -8.42
CA GLU A 413 9.57 6.47 -9.71
C GLU A 413 9.19 7.95 -9.87
N THR A 414 10.02 8.65 -10.63
CA THR A 414 9.98 10.07 -11.01
C THR A 414 8.64 10.79 -10.86
N LYS A 415 8.67 11.90 -10.10
CA LYS A 415 7.64 12.96 -10.00
C LYS A 415 6.20 12.44 -10.16
N PRO A 416 5.59 11.86 -9.11
CA PRO A 416 4.22 11.40 -9.17
C PRO A 416 3.26 12.58 -9.06
N ARG A 417 2.66 12.94 -10.20
CA ARG A 417 1.39 13.63 -10.24
C ARG A 417 0.32 12.55 -10.45
N SER A 418 -0.22 12.02 -9.33
CA SER A 418 -1.39 11.11 -9.22
C SER A 418 -2.78 11.76 -9.03
N SER A 419 -3.70 11.61 -9.98
CA SER A 419 -5.12 11.93 -9.76
C SER A 419 -5.85 10.76 -9.11
N PHE A 420 -6.71 11.02 -8.12
CA PHE A 420 -7.49 10.04 -7.35
C PHE A 420 -9.00 10.19 -7.59
N PRO A 421 -9.62 9.58 -8.62
CA PRO A 421 -11.07 9.50 -8.69
C PRO A 421 -11.60 8.36 -7.81
N CYS A 422 -12.44 8.71 -6.84
CA CYS A 422 -13.32 7.78 -6.13
C CYS A 422 -14.74 7.92 -6.68
N LEU A 423 -15.34 6.83 -7.15
CA LEU A 423 -16.67 6.82 -7.77
C LEU A 423 -17.56 5.69 -7.28
N LEU A 424 -18.84 6.01 -7.10
CA LEU A 424 -19.90 5.00 -7.05
C LEU A 424 -21.19 5.48 -7.69
N PRO A 425 -21.82 4.75 -8.63
CA PRO A 425 -23.24 4.71 -8.85
C PRO A 425 -23.93 3.67 -7.96
N SER A 426 -25.15 3.99 -7.55
CA SER A 426 -26.06 3.21 -6.71
C SER A 426 -26.61 1.97 -7.44
N SER A 427 -26.18 1.73 -8.69
CA SER A 427 -26.61 0.66 -9.60
C SER A 427 -26.24 -0.73 -9.17
N THR A 428 -25.17 -0.97 -8.44
CA THR A 428 -24.87 -2.34 -8.00
C THR A 428 -25.77 -2.81 -6.87
N ASN A 429 -26.31 -1.89 -6.07
CA ASN A 429 -27.03 -2.24 -4.85
C ASN A 429 -28.53 -2.12 -4.96
N HIS A 430 -29.06 -1.28 -5.85
CA HIS A 430 -30.49 -1.00 -5.87
C HIS A 430 -31.29 -2.26 -6.24
N ARG A 431 -31.97 -2.85 -5.26
CA ARG A 431 -32.85 -4.02 -5.39
C ARG A 431 -33.95 -3.90 -4.35
N GLN A 432 -35.06 -4.60 -4.56
CA GLN A 432 -36.04 -4.90 -3.51
C GLN A 432 -35.36 -5.41 -2.23
N SER A 433 -35.98 -5.22 -1.06
CA SER A 433 -35.41 -5.66 0.21
C SER A 433 -36.50 -6.15 1.16
N THR A 434 -36.42 -7.42 1.57
CA THR A 434 -37.22 -8.00 2.67
C THR A 434 -36.45 -8.06 4.00
N ARG A 435 -35.18 -7.59 4.04
CA ARG A 435 -34.29 -7.66 5.21
C ARG A 435 -33.95 -6.27 5.74
N LEU A 436 -34.05 -6.07 7.05
CA LEU A 436 -33.81 -4.78 7.72
C LEU A 436 -32.46 -4.14 7.37
N LYS A 437 -31.38 -4.92 7.43
CA LYS A 437 -30.01 -4.45 7.20
C LYS A 437 -29.83 -3.85 5.79
N ARG A 438 -30.49 -4.44 4.79
CA ARG A 438 -30.44 -3.96 3.40
C ARG A 438 -31.32 -2.71 3.21
N ALA A 439 -32.43 -2.63 3.93
CA ALA A 439 -33.27 -1.44 3.95
C ALA A 439 -32.50 -0.22 4.50
N GLU A 440 -31.68 -0.41 5.55
CA GLU A 440 -30.78 0.63 6.06
C GLU A 440 -29.72 1.05 5.02
N GLU A 441 -29.20 0.14 4.20
CA GLU A 441 -28.29 0.48 3.11
C GLU A 441 -28.92 1.32 2.02
N GLN A 442 -30.09 0.92 1.52
CA GLN A 442 -30.83 1.70 0.52
C GLN A 442 -31.23 3.07 1.07
N SER A 443 -31.56 3.14 2.36
CA SER A 443 -31.94 4.39 3.02
C SER A 443 -30.81 5.41 3.09
N ALA A 444 -29.54 5.05 2.89
CA ALA A 444 -28.46 6.01 3.02
C ALA A 444 -27.40 5.98 1.91
N ALA A 445 -27.46 5.04 0.97
CA ALA A 445 -26.62 5.04 -0.22
C ALA A 445 -26.93 6.22 -1.16
N ALA A 446 -25.90 6.85 -1.69
CA ALA A 446 -25.97 7.90 -2.71
C ALA A 446 -24.84 7.75 -3.72
N VAL A 447 -24.92 8.51 -4.81
CA VAL A 447 -23.96 8.51 -5.92
C VAL A 447 -23.20 9.82 -5.90
N GLY A 448 -21.88 9.70 -5.88
CA GLY A 448 -21.01 10.85 -6.01
C GLY A 448 -19.62 10.42 -6.44
N ALA A 449 -18.95 11.36 -7.07
CA ALA A 449 -17.58 11.24 -7.48
C ALA A 449 -16.78 12.39 -6.90
N ALA A 450 -15.61 12.06 -6.39
CA ALA A 450 -14.64 13.04 -5.97
C ALA A 450 -13.30 12.65 -6.56
N VAL A 451 -12.65 13.62 -7.19
CA VAL A 451 -11.29 13.52 -7.70
C VAL A 451 -10.43 14.47 -6.91
N VAL A 452 -9.33 13.96 -6.38
CA VAL A 452 -8.21 14.81 -5.96
C VAL A 452 -7.18 14.79 -7.07
N THR A 453 -6.74 15.96 -7.53
CA THR A 453 -5.56 16.06 -8.38
C THR A 453 -4.29 16.19 -7.52
N PRO A 454 -3.16 15.65 -7.97
CA PRO A 454 -1.97 15.41 -7.17
C PRO A 454 -1.12 16.65 -6.87
N PHE A 455 -0.60 16.65 -5.64
CA PHE A 455 0.82 16.63 -5.26
C PHE A 455 1.82 17.36 -6.16
N ALA A 456 2.00 18.67 -5.90
CA ALA A 456 3.24 19.37 -6.20
C ALA A 456 4.02 19.57 -4.90
N LEU A 457 5.27 19.09 -4.87
CA LEU A 457 6.27 19.71 -4.00
C LEU A 457 6.61 21.04 -4.67
N THR A 458 6.25 22.15 -4.03
CA THR A 458 6.66 23.47 -4.48
C THR A 458 8.17 23.61 -4.30
N HIS A 459 8.86 24.16 -5.30
CA HIS A 459 10.27 24.53 -5.23
C HIS A 459 10.51 25.79 -4.36
N ASP A 460 9.62 26.07 -3.40
CA ASP A 460 9.70 27.29 -2.59
C ASP A 460 10.50 27.01 -1.31
N GLY A 461 11.81 27.21 -1.40
CA GLY A 461 12.79 26.88 -0.36
C GLY A 461 12.57 27.59 0.99
N ALA A 462 11.73 28.63 1.03
CA ALA A 462 11.40 29.36 2.26
C ALA A 462 10.43 28.59 3.16
N ALA A 463 9.42 27.90 2.59
CA ALA A 463 8.43 27.13 3.35
C ALA A 463 9.01 25.80 3.88
N GLN A 464 9.97 25.24 3.15
CA GLN A 464 10.56 23.92 3.41
C GLN A 464 11.48 23.92 4.65
N LYS A 465 12.23 25.02 4.85
CA LYS A 465 13.19 25.16 5.97
C LYS A 465 12.48 25.22 7.34
N HIS A 466 11.31 25.87 7.40
CA HIS A 466 10.56 26.05 8.65
C HIS A 466 9.82 24.77 9.10
N MET A 467 9.48 23.86 8.17
CA MET A 467 8.79 22.60 8.49
C MET A 467 9.73 21.50 8.99
N ILE A 468 10.98 21.47 8.50
CA ILE A 468 11.97 20.45 8.88
C ILE A 468 12.41 20.61 10.33
N GLU A 469 12.61 21.84 10.81
CA GLU A 469 13.01 22.11 12.21
C GLU A 469 11.94 21.73 13.24
N ARG A 470 10.64 21.82 12.88
CA ARG A 470 9.53 21.45 13.78
C ARG A 470 9.29 19.94 13.86
N ARG A 471 9.76 19.18 12.87
CA ARG A 471 9.60 17.71 12.78
C ARG A 471 10.36 16.97 13.88
N ALA A 472 11.53 17.48 14.28
CA ALA A 472 12.35 16.89 15.34
C ALA A 472 11.72 16.99 16.74
N LYS A 473 10.85 17.99 16.99
CA LYS A 473 10.14 18.14 18.27
C LYS A 473 8.81 17.37 18.34
N ALA A 474 8.19 17.03 17.21
CA ALA A 474 6.83 16.47 17.19
C ALA A 474 6.76 14.94 17.35
N GLN A 475 7.86 14.21 17.13
CA GLN A 475 7.87 12.73 17.17
C GLN A 475 7.84 12.11 18.58
N GLN A 476 7.97 12.90 19.65
CA GLN A 476 8.14 12.35 21.01
C GLN A 476 6.98 12.63 21.98
N ALA A 477 5.90 13.32 21.58
CA ALA A 477 4.89 13.76 22.56
C ALA A 477 3.47 14.03 22.03
N PHE A 478 2.80 13.18 21.24
CA PHE A 478 1.50 13.58 20.65
C PHE A 478 0.41 12.51 20.62
N LEU A 479 -0.22 12.30 21.78
CA LEU A 479 -1.60 11.80 21.93
C LEU A 479 -2.58 12.84 22.52
N PRO A 480 -2.18 13.90 23.25
CA PRO A 480 -3.12 14.91 23.73
C PRO A 480 -3.50 16.02 22.73
N ALA A 481 -2.88 16.09 21.55
CA ALA A 481 -3.03 17.24 20.65
C ALA A 481 -3.37 16.85 19.19
N ILE A 482 -4.17 15.80 19.04
CA ILE A 482 -4.89 15.46 17.80
C ILE A 482 -6.26 16.14 17.88
N ALA A 483 -6.49 17.19 17.09
CA ALA A 483 -7.65 18.09 17.28
C ALA A 483 -8.66 18.14 16.13
N ILE A 484 -8.49 17.35 15.06
CA ILE A 484 -9.49 17.14 14.01
C ILE A 484 -9.54 15.66 13.66
N ILE A 485 -10.74 15.08 13.70
CA ILE A 485 -11.02 13.75 13.17
C ILE A 485 -12.06 13.89 12.06
N ILE A 486 -11.60 13.73 10.82
CA ILE A 486 -12.41 13.59 9.63
C ILE A 486 -12.80 12.12 9.53
N VAL A 487 -14.04 11.80 9.86
CA VAL A 487 -14.54 10.41 9.91
C VAL A 487 -15.50 10.16 8.75
N VAL A 488 -15.25 9.11 7.95
CA VAL A 488 -16.34 8.48 7.17
C VAL A 488 -16.35 6.98 7.25
N VAL A 489 -17.51 6.53 7.71
CA VAL A 489 -17.99 5.16 7.78
C VAL A 489 -18.26 4.60 6.38
N VAL A 490 -17.52 3.57 5.96
CA VAL A 490 -17.89 2.78 4.79
C VAL A 490 -18.75 1.56 5.19
N TRP A 491 -18.61 0.95 6.37
CA TRP A 491 -19.56 -0.08 6.82
C TRP A 491 -19.33 -0.54 8.27
N LEU A 492 -20.39 -0.73 9.07
CA LEU A 492 -20.39 -1.63 10.23
C LEU A 492 -21.74 -2.36 10.33
N ARG A 493 -21.65 -3.63 10.74
CA ARG A 493 -22.79 -4.48 11.15
C ARG A 493 -23.53 -3.79 12.30
N GLU A 494 -24.86 -3.85 12.29
CA GLU A 494 -25.80 -3.78 13.44
C GLU A 494 -26.80 -2.60 13.45
N GLU A 495 -28.01 -2.90 13.97
CA GLU A 495 -29.35 -2.29 13.83
C GLU A 495 -29.52 -0.83 14.34
N SER A 496 -28.46 -0.03 14.32
CA SER A 496 -28.48 1.41 14.69
C SER A 496 -27.34 2.25 14.07
N GLY A 497 -26.58 1.69 13.13
CA GLY A 497 -25.15 1.98 12.91
C GLY A 497 -24.68 3.28 12.24
N ARG A 498 -25.52 4.15 11.65
CA ARG A 498 -25.00 5.32 10.89
C ARG A 498 -24.92 6.62 11.69
N ARG A 499 -25.88 6.89 12.58
CA ARG A 499 -25.72 7.91 13.66
C ARG A 499 -24.69 7.44 14.69
N ALA A 500 -24.66 6.13 14.92
CA ALA A 500 -23.87 5.51 15.96
C ALA A 500 -22.38 5.86 15.86
N ILE A 501 -21.72 5.83 14.71
CA ILE A 501 -20.25 5.92 14.70
C ILE A 501 -19.74 7.35 14.92
N LEU A 502 -20.31 8.37 14.26
CA LEU A 502 -19.89 9.76 14.52
C LEU A 502 -20.21 10.14 15.97
N ASP A 503 -21.37 9.76 16.48
CA ASP A 503 -21.77 10.07 17.86
C ASP A 503 -21.04 9.19 18.89
N GLN A 504 -20.65 7.95 18.56
CA GLN A 504 -19.82 7.08 19.39
C GLN A 504 -18.37 7.54 19.40
N LEU A 505 -17.79 7.93 18.26
CA LEU A 505 -16.45 8.49 18.20
C LEU A 505 -16.40 9.82 18.95
N LYS A 506 -17.40 10.69 18.76
CA LYS A 506 -17.57 11.90 19.56
C LYS A 506 -17.55 11.58 21.06
N ARG A 507 -18.36 10.61 21.51
CA ARG A 507 -18.44 10.21 22.91
C ARG A 507 -17.15 9.56 23.43
N LYS A 508 -16.58 8.61 22.68
CA LYS A 508 -15.39 7.86 23.10
C LYS A 508 -14.12 8.71 23.12
N LEU A 509 -14.02 9.68 22.22
CA LEU A 509 -12.85 10.55 22.08
C LEU A 509 -13.09 11.94 22.70
N ASN A 510 -14.24 12.14 23.35
CA ASN A 510 -14.65 13.38 24.01
C ASN A 510 -14.48 14.64 23.12
N LEU A 511 -14.95 14.55 21.87
CA LEU A 511 -14.76 15.61 20.88
C LEU A 511 -15.92 16.61 20.87
N GLN A 512 -15.59 17.87 20.57
CA GLN A 512 -16.59 18.92 20.37
C GLN A 512 -17.46 18.63 19.13
N PRO A 513 -18.80 18.83 19.19
CA PRO A 513 -19.71 18.52 18.08
C PRO A 513 -19.33 19.14 16.72
N GLU A 514 -18.65 20.29 16.76
CA GLU A 514 -18.24 21.14 15.65
C GLU A 514 -17.17 20.44 14.81
N LYS A 515 -16.36 19.55 15.42
CA LYS A 515 -15.32 18.77 14.72
C LYS A 515 -15.89 17.81 13.67
N PHE A 516 -17.18 17.51 13.76
CA PHE A 516 -17.88 16.67 12.79
C PHE A 516 -18.77 17.48 11.84
N ARG A 517 -18.71 18.81 11.86
CA ARG A 517 -19.64 19.65 11.08
C ARG A 517 -19.49 19.43 9.59
N ALA A 518 -18.27 19.37 9.05
CA ALA A 518 -18.03 19.06 7.64
C ALA A 518 -18.52 17.65 7.26
N ALA A 519 -18.24 16.64 8.10
CA ALA A 519 -18.69 15.27 7.88
C ALA A 519 -20.23 15.13 7.90
N ARG A 520 -20.88 15.78 8.87
CA ARG A 520 -22.34 15.82 8.98
C ARG A 520 -22.96 16.58 7.81
N HIS A 521 -22.35 17.67 7.35
CA HIS A 521 -22.82 18.41 6.18
C HIS A 521 -22.77 17.54 4.93
N VAL A 522 -21.68 16.81 4.69
CA VAL A 522 -21.59 15.91 3.53
C VAL A 522 -22.62 14.80 3.60
N LEU A 523 -22.80 14.18 4.77
CA LEU A 523 -23.84 13.17 4.95
C LEU A 523 -25.24 13.75 4.73
N TRP A 524 -25.50 14.96 5.22
CA TRP A 524 -26.81 15.62 5.10
C TRP A 524 -27.13 16.03 3.66
N GLU A 525 -26.20 16.64 2.93
CA GLU A 525 -26.42 17.12 1.55
C GLU A 525 -26.30 16.03 0.48
N TYR A 526 -25.40 15.06 0.67
CA TYR A 526 -25.05 14.09 -0.38
C TYR A 526 -25.35 12.65 0.00
N GLY A 527 -25.56 12.32 1.28
CA GLY A 527 -25.69 10.94 1.73
C GLY A 527 -24.34 10.20 1.79
N ASN A 528 -24.39 8.86 1.87
CA ASN A 528 -23.19 8.03 1.87
C ASN A 528 -22.80 7.64 0.43
N MET A 529 -21.79 8.33 -0.10
CA MET A 529 -21.11 8.09 -1.37
C MET A 529 -19.87 7.17 -1.24
N VAL A 530 -19.70 6.51 -0.08
CA VAL A 530 -18.66 5.52 0.24
C VAL A 530 -17.25 6.10 0.09
N SER A 531 -16.43 5.64 -0.85
CA SER A 531 -15.01 6.01 -0.96
C SER A 531 -14.81 7.48 -1.33
N SER A 532 -15.78 8.12 -1.96
CA SER A 532 -15.69 9.55 -2.34
C SER A 532 -16.06 10.50 -1.21
N CYS A 533 -16.76 10.04 -0.17
CA CYS A 533 -17.20 10.89 0.95
C CYS A 533 -16.04 11.59 1.65
N VAL A 534 -14.93 10.89 1.90
CA VAL A 534 -13.77 11.46 2.60
C VAL A 534 -13.17 12.65 1.82
N LEU A 535 -13.16 12.55 0.49
CA LEU A 535 -12.68 13.59 -0.40
C LEU A 535 -13.66 14.78 -0.45
N CYS A 536 -14.97 14.51 -0.49
CA CYS A 536 -15.99 15.55 -0.39
C CYS A 536 -15.92 16.30 0.95
N ILE A 537 -15.60 15.63 2.05
CA ILE A 537 -15.46 16.30 3.35
C ILE A 537 -14.24 17.20 3.38
N LEU A 538 -13.10 16.76 2.82
CA LEU A 538 -11.93 17.62 2.66
C LEU A 538 -12.26 18.87 1.85
N ASP A 539 -13.02 18.72 0.76
CA ASP A 539 -13.45 19.83 -0.09
C ASP A 539 -14.38 20.81 0.66
N VAL A 540 -15.36 20.29 1.42
CA VAL A 540 -16.24 21.12 2.25
C VAL A 540 -15.45 21.84 3.35
N MET A 541 -14.53 21.13 4.02
CA MET A 541 -13.73 21.66 5.12
C MET A 541 -12.86 22.83 4.67
N ARG A 542 -12.11 22.68 3.57
CA ARG A 542 -11.23 23.74 3.06
C ARG A 542 -12.02 24.96 2.56
N ARG A 543 -13.12 24.74 1.82
CA ARG A 543 -13.96 25.83 1.27
C ARG A 543 -14.62 26.62 2.38
N ARG A 544 -15.09 25.93 3.42
CA ARG A 544 -15.69 26.57 4.58
C ARG A 544 -14.66 27.33 5.40
N SER A 545 -13.46 26.78 5.56
CA SER A 545 -12.37 27.49 6.24
C SER A 545 -12.03 28.81 5.53
N LEU A 546 -11.99 28.80 4.19
CA LEU A 546 -11.79 30.00 3.39
C LEU A 546 -12.96 31.00 3.53
N ALA A 547 -14.21 30.52 3.43
CA ALA A 547 -15.40 31.37 3.54
C ALA A 547 -15.59 31.99 4.93
N GLU A 548 -15.15 31.30 5.98
CA GLU A 548 -15.21 31.77 7.38
C GLU A 548 -13.94 32.55 7.79
N GLY A 549 -12.96 32.76 6.90
CA GLY A 549 -11.74 33.50 7.19
C GLY A 549 -10.86 32.85 8.26
N LEU A 550 -10.85 31.52 8.35
CA LEU A 550 -10.09 30.79 9.35
C LEU A 550 -8.60 30.73 8.99
N ALA A 551 -7.73 30.59 10.00
CA ALA A 551 -6.28 30.65 9.83
C ALA A 551 -5.67 29.55 8.94
N THR A 552 -6.37 28.42 8.76
CA THR A 552 -5.87 27.28 7.97
C THR A 552 -6.99 26.57 7.23
N THR A 553 -6.63 25.80 6.19
CA THR A 553 -7.55 24.93 5.43
C THR A 553 -8.19 23.81 6.26
N GLY A 554 -7.70 23.57 7.48
CA GLY A 554 -8.24 22.62 8.44
C GLY A 554 -9.00 23.30 9.56
N GLU A 555 -9.97 24.16 9.24
CA GLU A 555 -10.81 24.88 10.21
C GLU A 555 -9.99 25.61 11.30
N GLY A 556 -8.89 26.25 10.92
CA GLY A 556 -8.01 27.01 11.82
C GLY A 556 -7.02 26.18 12.64
N LEU A 557 -6.95 24.86 12.45
CA LEU A 557 -6.02 23.96 13.15
C LEU A 557 -4.91 23.45 12.22
N ALA A 558 -3.72 23.17 12.78
CA ALA A 558 -2.55 22.72 12.03
C ALA A 558 -2.60 21.24 11.62
N TRP A 559 -3.16 20.38 12.48
CA TRP A 559 -3.16 18.93 12.29
C TRP A 559 -4.57 18.35 12.31
N GLY A 560 -4.79 17.35 11.45
CA GLY A 560 -6.01 16.57 11.42
C GLY A 560 -5.77 15.11 11.04
N VAL A 561 -6.80 14.30 11.23
CA VAL A 561 -6.79 12.87 10.91
C VAL A 561 -7.95 12.57 9.97
N LEU A 562 -7.68 11.84 8.89
CA LEU A 562 -8.67 11.28 7.99
C LEU A 562 -8.88 9.80 8.30
N LEU A 563 -10.11 9.38 8.55
CA LEU A 563 -10.49 8.01 8.88
C LEU A 563 -11.47 7.44 7.84
N GLY A 564 -11.12 6.30 7.26
CA GLY A 564 -11.99 5.47 6.43
C GLY A 564 -12.28 4.13 7.12
N PHE A 565 -13.53 3.66 7.08
CA PHE A 565 -13.93 2.40 7.76
C PHE A 565 -14.52 1.39 6.79
N GLY A 566 -13.74 0.41 6.35
CA GLY A 566 -14.15 -0.58 5.34
C GLY A 566 -14.64 -1.92 5.90
N PRO A 567 -15.06 -2.84 5.00
CA PRO A 567 -15.35 -4.23 5.34
C PRO A 567 -14.17 -4.91 6.04
N GLY A 568 -14.47 -5.94 6.85
CA GLY A 568 -13.44 -6.64 7.63
C GLY A 568 -13.01 -5.90 8.90
N VAL A 569 -13.70 -4.82 9.27
CA VAL A 569 -13.32 -3.91 10.37
C VAL A 569 -11.96 -3.23 10.07
N THR A 570 -11.67 -3.01 8.80
CA THR A 570 -10.48 -2.26 8.39
C THR A 570 -10.69 -0.78 8.67
N VAL A 571 -9.73 -0.17 9.38
CA VAL A 571 -9.67 1.27 9.59
C VAL A 571 -8.44 1.80 8.88
N GLU A 572 -8.66 2.71 7.93
CA GLU A 572 -7.60 3.47 7.28
C GLU A 572 -7.47 4.82 7.95
N THR A 573 -6.24 5.21 8.30
CA THR A 573 -5.94 6.44 9.02
C THR A 573 -4.85 7.21 8.29
N VAL A 574 -5.12 8.47 7.93
CA VAL A 574 -4.14 9.38 7.32
C VAL A 574 -4.00 10.62 8.19
N MET A 575 -2.77 10.98 8.54
CA MET A 575 -2.49 12.25 9.22
C MET A 575 -2.32 13.36 8.18
N LEU A 576 -3.01 14.47 8.39
CA LEU A 576 -3.01 15.63 7.50
C LEU A 576 -2.45 16.84 8.22
N HIS A 577 -1.62 17.61 7.52
CA HIS A 577 -1.19 18.93 7.93
C HIS A 577 -1.93 19.96 7.08
N SER A 578 -2.59 20.92 7.71
CA SER A 578 -3.28 21.99 7.01
C SER A 578 -2.30 23.04 6.48
N ILE A 579 -2.78 23.87 5.58
CA ILE A 579 -2.01 24.97 5.00
C ILE A 579 -2.65 26.28 5.49
N PRO A 580 -1.85 27.30 5.85
CA PRO A 580 -2.36 28.65 6.14
C PRO A 580 -3.19 29.20 4.97
N ILE A 581 -4.28 29.91 5.28
CA ILE A 581 -5.14 30.58 4.29
C ILE A 581 -4.75 32.04 4.16
#